data_AF-A0A9P1N6S6-F1
#
_entry.id   AF-A0A9P1N6S6-F1
#
_cell.length_a   1.000
_cell.length_b   1.000
_cell.length_c   1.000
_cell.angle_alpha   90.00
_cell.angle_beta   90.00
_cell.angle_gamma   90.00
#
_symmetry.space_group_name_H-M   'P 1'
#
loop_
_entity.id
_entity.type
_entity.pdbx_description
1 polymer ?
#
loop_
_entity_poly.entity_id
_entity_poly.type
_entity_poly.pdbx_seq_one_letter_code
_entity_poly.pdbx_strand_id
1 'polypeptide(L)'
;MSTFSRQEQLPSLPVPPLRQSLESYVKSASALLSPEEVVKLREDVLKFENSSLADILQKALENRAKSHRNWLEDWWYNVYTEDRHALIPFVSFGALNTSYTPIDGGQISRAADVLHHWIAVWDRIRK
;
A
#
# COMPACT_ATOMS: atom_id res chain seq x y z
N MET A 1 -14.36 23.60 5.73
CA MET A 1 -14.59 22.17 5.45
C MET A 1 -13.90 21.40 6.55
N SER A 2 -14.58 20.46 7.22
CA SER A 2 -13.91 19.57 8.19
C SER A 2 -12.94 18.64 7.45
N THR A 3 -11.90 18.20 8.15
CA THR A 3 -10.83 17.35 7.60
C THR A 3 -11.37 16.12 6.85
N PHE A 4 -12.45 15.51 7.35
CA PHE A 4 -13.03 14.29 6.80
C PHE A 4 -14.32 14.49 5.99
N SER A 5 -14.73 15.73 5.72
CA SER A 5 -16.02 16.05 5.05
C SER A 5 -16.22 15.42 3.67
N ARG A 6 -15.16 14.95 3.01
CA ARG A 6 -15.20 14.34 1.67
C ARG A 6 -14.98 12.83 1.67
N GLN A 7 -14.82 12.18 2.84
CA GLN A 7 -14.54 10.75 2.89
C GLN A 7 -15.62 9.91 2.22
N GLU A 8 -16.89 10.28 2.36
CA GLU A 8 -18.01 9.59 1.70
C GLU A 8 -18.12 9.86 0.19
N GLN A 9 -17.40 10.86 -0.33
CA GLN A 9 -17.37 11.18 -1.75
C GLN A 9 -16.28 10.39 -2.51
N LEU A 10 -15.38 9.72 -1.78
CA LEU A 10 -14.33 8.93 -2.40
C LEU A 10 -14.90 7.67 -3.06
N PRO A 11 -14.50 7.36 -4.30
CA PRO A 11 -14.93 6.15 -4.97
C PRO A 11 -14.40 4.92 -4.23
N SER A 12 -15.14 3.81 -4.34
CA SER A 12 -14.66 2.51 -3.88
C SER A 12 -13.45 2.04 -4.70
N LEU A 13 -12.56 1.25 -4.08
CA LEU A 13 -11.43 0.66 -4.78
C LEU A 13 -11.93 -0.34 -5.84
N PRO A 14 -11.65 -0.13 -7.14
CA PRO A 14 -12.11 -1.04 -8.18
C PRO A 14 -11.34 -2.37 -8.16
N VAL A 15 -11.92 -3.40 -8.76
CA VAL A 15 -11.20 -4.63 -9.15
C VAL A 15 -10.84 -4.50 -10.63
N PRO A 16 -9.56 -4.48 -11.01
CA PRO A 16 -9.16 -4.41 -12.41
C PRO A 16 -9.62 -5.66 -13.20
N PRO A 17 -9.88 -5.53 -14.52
CA PRO A 17 -10.09 -6.69 -15.37
C PRO A 17 -8.88 -7.64 -15.33
N LEU A 18 -9.13 -8.94 -15.17
CA LEU A 18 -8.07 -9.95 -15.04
C LEU A 18 -7.04 -9.86 -16.17
N ARG A 19 -7.50 -9.80 -17.42
CA ARG A 19 -6.62 -9.73 -18.60
C ARG A 19 -5.67 -8.54 -18.56
N GLN A 20 -6.16 -7.37 -18.15
CA GLN A 20 -5.33 -6.16 -18.03
C GLN A 20 -4.22 -6.35 -16.99
N SER A 21 -4.54 -6.99 -15.86
CA SER A 21 -3.57 -7.31 -14.82
C SER A 21 -2.54 -8.33 -15.31
N LEU A 22 -2.96 -9.37 -16.03
CA LEU A 22 -2.08 -10.40 -16.60
C LEU A 22 -1.13 -9.83 -17.67
N GLU A 23 -1.62 -8.97 -18.57
CA GLU A 23 -0.79 -8.29 -19.56
C GLU A 23 0.27 -7.39 -18.89
N SER A 24 -0.13 -6.66 -17.85
CA SER A 24 0.79 -5.82 -17.05
C SER A 24 1.81 -6.66 -16.29
N TYR A 25 1.42 -7.82 -15.77
CA TYR A 25 2.30 -8.79 -15.12
C TYR A 25 3.36 -9.32 -16.10
N VAL A 26 2.95 -9.81 -17.27
CA VAL A 26 3.90 -10.29 -18.29
C VAL A 26 4.88 -9.18 -18.69
N LYS A 27 4.38 -7.96 -18.92
CA LYS A 27 5.24 -6.81 -19.29
C LYS A 27 6.27 -6.48 -18.22
N SER A 28 5.86 -6.40 -16.96
CA SER A 28 6.75 -6.05 -15.85
C SER A 28 7.75 -7.16 -15.54
N ALA A 29 7.31 -8.41 -15.49
CA ALA A 29 8.17 -9.56 -15.22
C ALA A 29 9.21 -9.79 -16.33
N SER A 30 8.86 -9.55 -17.60
CA SER A 30 9.79 -9.73 -18.73
C SER A 30 11.07 -8.88 -18.63
N ALA A 31 11.07 -7.81 -17.84
CA ALA A 31 12.27 -7.00 -17.62
C ALA A 31 13.34 -7.71 -16.78
N LEU A 32 12.98 -8.77 -16.05
CA LEU A 32 13.85 -9.51 -15.13
C LEU A 32 14.14 -10.94 -15.60
N LEU A 33 13.52 -11.39 -16.69
CA LEU A 33 13.53 -12.79 -17.14
C LEU A 33 14.32 -12.96 -18.44
N SER A 34 14.89 -14.15 -18.62
CA SER A 34 15.48 -14.55 -19.90
C SER A 34 14.42 -14.71 -20.99
N PRO A 35 14.79 -14.69 -22.28
CA PRO A 35 13.86 -14.93 -23.37
C PRO A 35 13.06 -16.24 -23.23
N GLU A 36 13.71 -17.32 -22.80
CA GLU A 36 13.10 -18.64 -22.59
C GLU A 36 12.10 -18.61 -21.43
N GLU A 37 12.43 -17.91 -20.34
CA GLU A 37 11.54 -17.72 -19.19
C GLU A 37 10.32 -16.87 -19.54
N VAL A 38 10.47 -15.85 -20.41
CA VAL A 38 9.35 -15.05 -20.91
C VAL A 38 8.40 -15.89 -21.75
N VAL A 39 8.91 -16.79 -22.60
CA VAL A 39 8.07 -17.72 -23.37
C VAL A 39 7.26 -18.59 -22.42
N LYS A 40 7.91 -19.22 -21.44
CA LYS A 40 7.24 -20.05 -20.43
C LYS A 40 6.19 -19.25 -19.65
N LEU A 41 6.52 -18.04 -19.21
CA LEU A 41 5.61 -17.15 -18.49
C LEU A 41 4.35 -16.86 -19.30
N ARG A 42 4.49 -16.56 -20.60
CA ARG A 42 3.34 -16.30 -21.48
C ARG A 42 2.44 -17.51 -21.62
N GLU A 43 3.01 -18.70 -21.76
CA GLU A 43 2.24 -19.94 -21.81
C GLU A 43 1.47 -20.18 -20.50
N ASP A 44 2.11 -19.98 -19.35
CA ASP A 44 1.49 -20.21 -18.05
C ASP A 44 0.39 -19.17 -17.74
N VAL A 45 0.61 -17.90 -18.11
CA VAL A 45 -0.40 -16.85 -18.02
C VAL A 45 -1.60 -17.16 -18.92
N LEU A 46 -1.37 -17.62 -20.15
CA LEU A 46 -2.45 -18.00 -21.06
C LEU A 46 -3.23 -19.22 -20.55
N LYS A 47 -2.54 -20.22 -20.00
CA LYS A 47 -3.19 -21.38 -19.36
C LYS A 47 -4.04 -20.95 -18.17
N PHE A 48 -3.54 -20.02 -17.34
CA PHE A 48 -4.30 -19.48 -16.21
C PHE A 48 -5.50 -18.67 -16.68
N GLU A 49 -5.33 -17.73 -17.62
CA GLU A 49 -6.41 -16.88 -18.16
C GLU A 49 -7.58 -17.73 -18.70
N ASN A 50 -7.28 -18.85 -19.35
CA ASN A 50 -8.31 -19.75 -19.91
C ASN A 50 -8.80 -20.83 -18.92
N SER A 51 -8.33 -20.82 -17.68
CA SER A 51 -8.75 -21.79 -16.66
C SER A 51 -10.07 -21.40 -16.00
N SER A 52 -10.87 -22.39 -15.59
CA SER A 52 -12.06 -22.13 -14.76
C SER A 52 -11.70 -21.49 -13.41
N LEU A 53 -10.49 -21.74 -12.91
CA LEU A 53 -9.99 -21.16 -11.66
C LEU A 53 -9.84 -19.64 -11.76
N ALA A 54 -9.31 -19.11 -12.87
CA ALA A 54 -9.18 -17.67 -13.08
C ALA A 54 -10.53 -16.95 -12.98
N ASP A 55 -11.56 -17.49 -13.63
CA ASP A 55 -12.93 -16.96 -13.55
C ASP A 55 -13.50 -17.01 -12.13
N ILE A 56 -13.27 -18.11 -11.41
CA ILE A 56 -13.72 -18.28 -10.02
C ILE A 56 -13.07 -17.23 -9.12
N LEU A 57 -11.76 -17.06 -9.23
CA LEU A 57 -10.99 -16.12 -8.41
C LEU A 57 -11.36 -14.67 -8.71
N GLN A 58 -11.46 -14.29 -9.98
CA GLN A 58 -11.87 -12.94 -10.38
C GLN A 58 -13.29 -12.62 -9.87
N LYS A 59 -14.25 -13.53 -10.02
CA LYS A 59 -15.61 -13.35 -9.48
C LYS A 59 -15.61 -13.25 -7.96
N ALA A 60 -14.74 -13.98 -7.26
CA ALA A 60 -14.62 -13.87 -5.82
C ALA A 60 -14.14 -12.47 -5.39
N LEU A 61 -13.14 -11.89 -6.09
CA LEU A 61 -12.67 -10.52 -5.84
C LEU A 61 -13.77 -9.49 -6.13
N GLU A 62 -14.47 -9.62 -7.25
CA GLU A 62 -15.58 -8.73 -7.63
C GLU A 62 -16.74 -8.81 -6.64
N ASN A 63 -17.08 -10.01 -6.16
CA ASN A 63 -18.12 -10.20 -5.15
C ASN A 63 -17.71 -9.59 -3.81
N ARG A 64 -16.44 -9.74 -3.41
CA ARG A 64 -15.90 -9.10 -2.20
C ARG A 64 -15.98 -7.56 -2.30
N ALA A 65 -15.67 -6.99 -3.46
CA ALA A 65 -15.74 -5.55 -3.69
C ALA A 65 -17.16 -4.96 -3.62
N LYS A 66 -18.21 -5.76 -3.79
CA LYS A 66 -19.60 -5.31 -3.62
C LYS A 66 -19.95 -4.97 -2.17
N SER A 67 -19.30 -5.60 -1.19
CA SER A 67 -19.60 -5.41 0.23
C SER A 67 -18.55 -4.57 0.97
N HIS A 68 -17.52 -4.05 0.28
CA HIS A 68 -16.43 -3.28 0.89
C HIS A 68 -16.14 -2.02 0.08
N ARG A 69 -16.01 -0.86 0.74
CA ARG A 69 -15.53 0.37 0.06
C ARG A 69 -14.09 0.22 -0.42
N ASN A 70 -13.27 -0.50 0.34
CA ASN A 70 -11.93 -0.92 -0.06
C ASN A 70 -11.81 -2.42 0.23
N TRP A 71 -11.85 -3.25 -0.82
CA TRP A 71 -11.83 -4.71 -0.70
C TRP A 71 -10.47 -5.28 -0.28
N LEU A 72 -9.41 -4.46 -0.34
CA LEU A 72 -8.02 -4.84 -0.08
C LEU A 72 -7.54 -4.40 1.31
N GLU A 73 -8.24 -3.51 1.99
CA GLU A 73 -7.78 -2.83 3.21
C GLU A 73 -7.30 -3.79 4.31
N ASP A 74 -8.14 -4.74 4.69
CA ASP A 74 -7.85 -5.74 5.72
C ASP A 74 -6.77 -6.73 5.28
N TRP A 75 -6.81 -7.20 4.04
CA TRP A 75 -5.78 -8.08 3.49
C TRP A 75 -4.41 -7.40 3.43
N TRP A 76 -4.36 -6.13 3.05
CA TRP A 76 -3.12 -5.36 3.03
C TRP A 76 -2.60 -5.08 4.44
N TYR A 77 -3.50 -4.85 5.40
CA TYR A 77 -3.13 -4.67 6.80
C TYR A 77 -2.41 -5.91 7.35
N ASN A 78 -2.86 -7.11 6.96
CA ASN A 78 -2.23 -8.37 7.37
C ASN A 78 -0.77 -8.49 6.92
N VAL A 79 -0.37 -7.86 5.82
CA VAL A 79 1.04 -7.84 5.38
C VAL A 79 1.96 -7.27 6.46
N TYR A 80 1.47 -6.36 7.30
CA TYR A 80 2.23 -5.80 8.41
C TYR A 80 2.04 -6.57 9.71
N THR A 81 0.83 -7.03 10.01
CA THR A 81 0.52 -7.64 11.31
C THR A 81 0.88 -9.12 11.40
N GLU A 82 0.98 -9.81 10.27
CA GLU A 82 1.40 -11.21 10.19
C GLU A 82 2.90 -11.37 9.96
N ASP A 83 3.59 -10.31 9.54
CA ASP A 83 5.05 -10.32 9.42
C ASP A 83 5.70 -10.52 10.80
N ARG A 84 6.60 -11.50 10.87
CA ARG A 84 7.31 -11.91 12.09
C ARG A 84 8.75 -11.42 12.16
N HIS A 85 9.21 -10.69 11.14
CA HIS A 85 10.49 -10.00 11.21
C HIS A 85 10.45 -8.89 12.27
N ALA A 86 11.63 -8.49 12.74
CA ALA A 86 11.74 -7.36 13.65
C ALA A 86 11.22 -6.08 12.97
N LEU A 87 10.45 -5.27 13.70
CA LEU A 87 9.93 -4.00 13.17
C LEU A 87 11.05 -3.07 12.69
N ILE A 88 12.17 -3.04 13.41
CA ILE A 88 13.38 -2.31 13.02
C ILE A 88 14.44 -3.35 12.62
N PRO A 89 15.09 -3.21 11.46
CA PRO A 89 14.96 -2.14 10.46
C PRO A 89 13.94 -2.41 9.35
N PHE A 90 13.19 -3.52 9.40
CA PHE A 90 12.52 -4.05 8.22
C PHE A 90 11.17 -3.40 7.88
N VAL A 91 10.46 -2.84 8.86
CA VAL A 91 9.09 -2.32 8.69
C VAL A 91 8.98 -0.84 9.06
N SER A 92 9.64 -0.42 10.14
CA SER A 92 9.54 0.95 10.66
C SER A 92 10.37 1.92 9.83
N PHE A 93 9.73 2.94 9.27
CA PHE A 93 10.41 4.02 8.57
C PHE A 93 11.03 5.00 9.57
N GLY A 94 12.33 5.26 9.42
CA GLY A 94 13.04 6.31 10.13
C GLY A 94 13.08 7.60 9.31
N ALA A 95 12.95 8.75 9.99
CA ALA A 95 13.14 10.06 9.40
C ALA A 95 14.03 10.92 10.29
N LEU A 96 14.88 11.75 9.67
CA LEU A 96 15.75 12.69 10.36
C LEU A 96 15.29 14.11 10.04
N ASN A 97 15.17 14.95 11.06
CA ASN A 97 14.96 16.37 10.87
C ASN A 97 16.33 17.05 10.70
N THR A 98 16.60 17.57 9.50
CA THR A 98 17.85 18.26 9.16
C THR A 98 17.77 19.78 9.29
N SER A 99 16.60 20.33 9.64
CA SER A 99 16.40 21.79 9.75
C SER A 99 17.10 22.42 10.96
N TYR A 100 17.60 21.61 11.90
CA TYR A 100 18.25 22.10 13.11
C TYR A 100 19.73 21.72 13.16
N THR A 101 20.60 22.72 13.15
CA THR A 101 22.03 22.55 13.45
C THR A 101 22.18 22.02 14.88
N PRO A 102 22.88 20.91 15.16
CA PRO A 102 23.12 20.45 16.54
C PRO A 102 23.83 21.52 17.39
N ILE A 103 23.33 21.79 18.60
CA ILE A 103 23.93 22.73 19.56
C ILE A 103 23.94 22.06 20.93
N ASP A 104 25.10 22.07 21.59
CA ASP A 104 25.29 21.52 22.94
C ASP A 104 24.36 22.21 23.95
N GLY A 105 23.74 21.43 24.83
CA GLY A 105 22.75 21.93 25.80
C GLY A 105 21.39 22.32 25.21
N GLY A 106 21.22 22.31 23.87
CA GLY A 106 19.98 22.71 23.20
C GLY A 106 18.85 21.66 23.22
N GLN A 107 19.09 20.46 23.73
CA GLN A 107 18.17 19.33 23.63
C GLN A 107 16.79 19.63 24.25
N ILE A 108 16.75 20.18 25.47
CA ILE A 108 15.49 20.44 26.18
C ILE A 108 14.67 21.52 25.47
N SER A 109 15.31 22.61 25.05
CA SER A 109 14.62 23.69 24.32
C SER A 109 14.02 23.18 23.01
N ARG A 110 14.75 22.35 22.27
CA ARG A 110 14.25 21.75 21.02
C ARG A 110 13.13 20.76 21.26
N ALA A 111 13.24 19.93 22.29
CA ALA A 111 12.17 19.00 22.63
C ALA A 111 10.88 19.76 22.95
N ALA A 112 10.97 20.88 23.68
CA ALA A 112 9.84 21.75 23.96
C ALA A 112 9.23 22.35 22.68
N ASP A 113 10.07 22.89 21.79
CA ASP A 113 9.61 23.43 20.49
C ASP A 113 8.93 22.34 19.66
N VAL A 114 9.55 21.17 19.51
CA VAL A 114 9.00 20.04 18.76
C VAL A 114 7.63 19.68 19.32
N LEU A 115 7.52 19.41 20.63
CA LEU A 115 6.25 19.06 21.26
C LEU A 115 5.17 20.12 21.04
N HIS A 116 5.50 21.40 21.19
CA HIS A 116 4.57 22.50 20.92
C HIS A 116 3.99 22.41 19.49
N HIS A 117 4.84 22.25 18.48
CA HIS A 117 4.40 22.16 17.09
C HIS A 117 3.61 20.87 16.80
N TRP A 118 3.99 19.73 17.38
CA TRP A 118 3.23 18.48 17.22
C TRP A 118 1.82 18.57 17.83
N ILE A 119 1.69 19.15 19.02
CA ILE A 119 0.38 19.38 19.65
C ILE A 119 -0.46 20.35 18.82
N ALA A 120 0.13 21.41 18.27
CA ALA A 120 -0.57 22.34 17.40
C ALA A 120 -1.14 21.66 16.12
N VAL A 121 -0.41 20.67 15.56
CA VAL A 121 -0.92 19.85 14.44
C VAL A 121 -2.04 18.93 14.91
N TRP A 122 -1.87 18.26 16.04
CA TRP A 122 -2.88 17.38 16.63
C TRP A 122 -4.21 18.11 16.89
N ASP A 123 -4.16 19.32 17.45
CA ASP A 123 -5.32 20.17 17.70
C ASP A 123 -6.06 20.56 16.41
N ARG A 124 -5.33 20.71 15.29
CA ARG A 124 -5.94 21.02 13.99
C ARG A 124 -6.62 19.81 13.36
N ILE A 125 -6.06 18.60 13.54
CA ILE A 125 -6.64 17.36 13.02
C ILE A 125 -7.90 16.97 13.80
N ARG A 126 -7.95 17.24 15.11
CA ARG A 126 -9.09 16.91 15.98
C ARG A 126 -10.30 17.84 15.83
N LYS A 127 -10.12 19.02 15.23
CA LYS A 127 -11.20 19.98 14.96
C LYS A 127 -11.86 19.68 13.63
#